data_AF-A0A084R0I8-F1
#
_entry.id   AF-A0A084R0I8-F1
#
_cell.length_a   1.000
_cell.length_b   1.000
_cell.length_c   1.000
_cell.angle_alpha   90.00
_cell.angle_beta   90.00
_cell.angle_gamma   90.00
#
_symmetry.space_group_name_H-M   'P 1'
#
loop_
_entity.id
_entity.type
_entity.pdbx_description
1 polymer ?
#
loop_
_entity_poly.entity_id
_entity_poly.type
_entity_poly.pdbx_seq_one_letter_code
_entity_poly.pdbx_strand_id
1 'polypeptide(L)'
;INIADERGVIAAEFDAADGGSARQHGLEGEDEVGDGAECGESPHMPGAGVGGAGIRDDPISNNQVSEQSSSSPHNNEFKSPYLKPYMAATIVDPRLDMIKPSQWTNVSKDDEFLRSILKLYFLYEYHFFSAFHKDLFLDDMLSGSTEFCSSLLVNAVLAISCNCCRNLDDRTQFWDPHTLGYKFAAEARRLWELEVLDRCSVTAVQAAMMMNVTYNLYAMDKVGMVYDAQAVALARELKLFDTVQWRTKREWVGYGFTAWSLYFWREMLSPVFTSSLERSTSNADARP
;
A
#
# COMPACT_ATOMS: atom_id res chain seq x y z
N ILE A 1 -20.27 -25.57 6.91
CA ILE A 1 -19.06 -26.05 6.20
C ILE A 1 -17.90 -25.27 6.77
N ASN A 2 -17.10 -25.94 7.61
CA ASN A 2 -15.85 -25.42 8.16
C ASN A 2 -14.81 -25.30 7.04
N ILE A 3 -14.19 -24.13 6.90
CA ILE A 3 -12.79 -24.00 6.43
C ILE A 3 -12.15 -22.86 7.23
N ALA A 4 -11.72 -23.18 8.45
CA ALA A 4 -10.45 -22.74 9.02
C ALA A 4 -9.37 -23.64 8.39
N ASP A 5 -8.09 -23.32 8.20
CA ASP A 5 -7.19 -22.20 8.38
C ASP A 5 -5.94 -22.60 7.55
N GLU A 6 -5.12 -21.62 7.16
CA GLU A 6 -3.71 -21.68 6.74
C GLU A 6 -3.44 -20.44 5.87
N ARG A 7 -3.74 -19.26 6.43
CA ARG A 7 -3.26 -17.98 5.88
C ARG A 7 -2.15 -17.49 6.77
N GLY A 8 -0.97 -17.30 6.18
CA GLY A 8 0.15 -16.59 6.77
C GLY A 8 -0.32 -15.27 7.34
N VAL A 9 -0.40 -15.23 8.67
CA VAL A 9 -0.66 -14.03 9.44
C VAL A 9 0.56 -13.14 9.26
N ILE A 10 0.34 -11.94 8.73
CA ILE A 10 1.27 -10.82 8.86
C ILE A 10 1.37 -10.50 10.35
N ALA A 11 2.38 -11.08 11.01
CA ALA A 11 2.68 -10.77 12.40
C ALA A 11 3.34 -9.39 12.43
N ALA A 12 2.58 -8.36 12.78
CA ALA A 12 3.14 -7.08 13.16
C ALA A 12 3.68 -7.21 14.59
N GLU A 13 4.96 -7.55 14.71
CA GLU A 13 5.68 -7.56 15.99
C GLU A 13 6.16 -6.12 16.27
N PHE A 14 5.76 -5.56 17.41
CA PHE A 14 6.09 -4.19 17.81
C PHE A 14 7.17 -4.24 18.90
N ASP A 15 8.40 -3.92 18.54
CA ASP A 15 9.46 -3.67 19.52
C ASP A 15 9.27 -2.32 20.20
N ALA A 16 9.37 -2.34 21.53
CA ALA A 16 9.39 -1.15 22.38
C ALA A 16 10.83 -0.65 22.52
N ALA A 17 11.10 0.56 22.00
CA ALA A 17 12.35 1.26 22.26
C ALA A 17 12.08 2.71 22.69
N ASP A 18 12.33 2.89 23.99
CA ASP A 18 12.82 4.02 24.78
C ASP A 18 12.51 5.48 24.43
N GLY A 19 12.14 6.20 25.49
CA GLY A 19 11.65 7.57 25.47
C GLY A 19 12.76 8.61 25.40
N GLY A 20 12.57 9.59 24.52
CA GLY A 20 13.32 10.84 24.46
C GLY A 20 12.37 12.02 24.56
N SER A 21 12.35 12.67 25.72
CA SER A 21 11.63 13.91 26.00
C SER A 21 12.22 15.09 25.23
N ALA A 22 11.38 15.87 24.53
CA ALA A 22 11.72 17.24 24.13
C ALA A 22 10.48 18.14 24.16
N ARG A 23 10.69 19.29 24.81
CA ARG A 23 9.73 20.29 25.27
C ARG A 23 9.11 21.10 24.13
N GLN A 24 7.85 21.48 24.34
CA GLN A 24 7.15 22.55 23.63
C GLN A 24 7.84 23.91 23.84
N HIS A 25 8.02 24.66 22.76
CA HIS A 25 8.08 26.12 22.79
C HIS A 25 6.84 26.65 22.09
N GLY A 26 6.03 27.40 22.84
CA GLY A 26 4.84 28.08 22.35
C GLY A 26 5.17 29.35 21.59
N LEU A 27 4.23 29.74 20.73
CA LEU A 27 3.99 31.12 20.35
C LEU A 27 2.48 31.36 20.36
N GLU A 28 2.08 32.28 21.21
CA GLU A 28 0.74 32.84 21.38
C GLU A 28 0.38 33.77 20.21
N GLY A 29 -0.92 33.91 19.97
CA GLY A 29 -1.53 34.84 19.01
C GLY A 29 -3.05 34.76 19.08
N GLU A 30 -3.61 35.49 20.04
CA GLU A 30 -5.00 35.95 20.22
C GLU A 30 -5.58 36.56 18.92
N ASP A 31 -6.86 36.80 18.67
CA ASP A 31 -8.20 36.46 19.17
C ASP A 31 -9.11 37.10 18.09
N GLU A 32 -10.21 36.46 17.68
CA GLU A 32 -11.47 37.19 17.42
C GLU A 32 -12.67 36.25 17.22
N VAL A 33 -13.79 36.70 17.79
CA VAL A 33 -15.02 36.00 18.15
C VAL A 33 -16.02 35.95 16.99
N GLY A 34 -16.82 34.88 16.90
CA GLY A 34 -18.02 34.83 16.06
C GLY A 34 -18.85 33.57 16.26
N ASP A 35 -20.02 33.75 16.89
CA ASP A 35 -21.06 32.79 17.29
C ASP A 35 -21.52 31.75 16.25
N GLY A 36 -22.03 30.62 16.76
CA GLY A 36 -23.07 29.84 16.07
C GLY A 36 -22.99 28.32 16.23
N ALA A 37 -23.25 27.80 17.43
CA ALA A 37 -23.48 26.37 17.66
C ALA A 37 -24.98 26.06 17.67
N GLU A 38 -25.41 25.07 16.86
CA GLU A 38 -26.50 24.14 17.20
C GLU A 38 -26.51 22.97 16.19
N CYS A 39 -25.96 21.83 16.59
CA CYS A 39 -26.18 20.54 15.92
C CYS A 39 -27.31 19.81 16.66
N GLY A 40 -28.39 19.55 15.93
CA GLY A 40 -29.59 18.89 16.41
C GLY A 40 -29.37 17.46 16.87
N GLU A 41 -30.10 17.13 17.93
CA GLU A 41 -30.21 15.85 18.62
C GLU A 41 -30.71 14.72 17.71
N SER A 42 -30.18 13.51 17.92
CA SER A 42 -30.80 12.25 17.46
C SER A 42 -31.50 11.56 18.64
N PRO A 43 -32.70 10.99 18.42
CA PRO A 43 -33.60 10.61 19.51
C PRO A 43 -33.26 9.26 20.17
N HIS A 44 -33.48 9.26 21.48
CA HIS A 44 -33.46 8.13 22.40
C HIS A 44 -34.66 7.18 22.14
N MET A 45 -34.42 5.87 22.09
CA MET A 45 -35.46 4.82 22.21
C MET A 45 -35.71 4.50 23.71
N PRO A 46 -36.96 4.27 24.14
CA PRO A 46 -37.30 4.07 25.55
C PRO A 46 -37.29 2.59 25.98
N GLY A 47 -36.66 2.32 27.12
CA GLY A 47 -36.77 1.07 27.87
C GLY A 47 -37.77 1.21 29.03
N ALA A 48 -38.62 0.21 29.20
CA ALA A 48 -39.74 0.17 30.13
C ALA A 48 -39.35 -0.06 31.61
N GLY A 49 -39.93 0.74 32.51
CA GLY A 49 -40.93 0.26 33.47
C GLY A 49 -40.52 -0.45 34.79
N VAL A 50 -40.63 0.34 35.88
CA VAL A 50 -41.36 0.07 37.16
C VAL A 50 -40.65 -0.60 38.37
N GLY A 51 -40.63 0.20 39.47
CA GLY A 51 -40.82 -0.21 40.89
C GLY A 51 -39.53 -0.20 41.75
N GLY A 52 -39.34 0.53 42.85
CA GLY A 52 -40.18 1.38 43.70
C GLY A 52 -40.07 0.93 45.17
N ALA A 53 -39.28 1.61 46.02
CA ALA A 53 -39.50 1.84 47.48
C ALA A 53 -38.27 2.49 48.16
N GLY A 54 -38.49 3.58 48.94
CA GLY A 54 -37.49 4.32 49.72
C GLY A 54 -36.99 3.58 50.98
N ILE A 55 -36.14 4.12 51.85
CA ILE A 55 -36.26 5.41 52.56
C ILE A 55 -35.03 5.63 53.47
N ARG A 56 -34.58 6.90 53.57
CA ARG A 56 -33.92 7.65 54.67
C ARG A 56 -32.41 7.61 54.96
N ASP A 57 -31.95 8.85 55.10
CA ASP A 57 -30.66 9.45 55.43
C ASP A 57 -30.25 9.35 56.91
N ASP A 58 -28.93 9.36 57.17
CA ASP A 58 -28.18 10.30 58.03
C ASP A 58 -26.87 9.65 58.60
N PRO A 59 -25.84 10.41 59.02
CA PRO A 59 -24.82 11.06 58.20
C PRO A 59 -23.41 10.46 58.40
N ILE A 60 -22.55 10.63 57.40
CA ILE A 60 -21.13 10.23 57.42
C ILE A 60 -20.33 11.22 58.27
N SER A 61 -19.70 10.71 59.33
CA SER A 61 -18.64 11.39 60.07
C SER A 61 -17.31 11.22 59.33
N ASN A 62 -16.67 12.35 59.01
CA ASN A 62 -15.31 12.44 58.50
C ASN A 62 -14.31 11.78 59.46
N ASN A 63 -13.44 10.92 58.93
CA ASN A 63 -12.02 11.01 59.24
C ASN A 63 -11.17 10.47 58.09
N GLN A 64 -10.26 11.34 57.66
CA GLN A 64 -9.27 11.18 56.61
C GLN A 64 -8.05 10.40 57.12
N VAL A 65 -7.41 9.65 56.19
CA VAL A 65 -5.94 9.45 56.03
C VAL A 65 -5.28 8.57 57.11
N SER A 66 -4.44 7.57 56.87
CA SER A 66 -3.83 6.83 55.75
C SER A 66 -3.28 5.55 56.43
N GLU A 67 -2.93 4.42 55.83
CA GLU A 67 -1.94 4.13 54.80
C GLU A 67 -1.70 2.61 54.93
N GLN A 68 -1.62 1.86 53.82
CA GLN A 68 -0.66 0.74 53.59
C GLN A 68 -1.11 -0.17 52.44
N SER A 69 -0.62 0.18 51.25
CA SER A 69 0.10 -0.71 50.33
C SER A 69 -0.29 -2.19 50.28
N SER A 70 -1.02 -2.55 49.22
CA SER A 70 -0.84 -3.85 48.56
C SER A 70 -0.47 -3.60 47.09
N SER A 71 0.83 -3.73 46.81
CA SER A 71 1.41 -3.70 45.47
C SER A 71 0.90 -4.88 44.63
N SER A 72 0.13 -4.60 43.59
CA SER A 72 -0.11 -5.55 42.49
C SER A 72 0.66 -5.05 41.26
N PRO A 73 1.55 -5.84 40.66
CA PRO A 73 2.40 -5.36 39.58
C PRO A 73 1.61 -5.29 38.27
N HIS A 74 1.65 -4.10 37.66
CA HIS A 74 1.45 -3.77 36.26
C HIS A 74 0.16 -4.28 35.58
N ASN A 75 -0.79 -3.35 35.45
CA ASN A 75 -1.72 -3.27 34.33
C ASN A 75 -0.98 -3.53 33.00
N ASN A 76 -1.12 -4.73 32.44
CA ASN A 76 -0.99 -4.91 31.00
C ASN A 76 -2.20 -4.24 30.35
N GLU A 77 -2.09 -2.93 30.16
CA GLU A 77 -3.01 -2.19 29.32
C GLU A 77 -2.84 -2.73 27.89
N PHE A 78 -3.66 -3.73 27.53
CA PHE A 78 -3.79 -4.21 26.16
C PHE A 78 -4.33 -3.05 25.32
N LYS A 79 -3.43 -2.16 24.87
CA LYS A 79 -3.75 -1.10 23.93
C LYS A 79 -4.14 -1.78 22.63
N SER A 80 -5.44 -1.74 22.34
CA SER A 80 -6.02 -2.28 21.13
C SER A 80 -5.20 -1.86 19.90
N PRO A 81 -4.85 -2.79 18.99
CA PRO A 81 -4.05 -2.45 17.81
C PRO A 81 -4.73 -1.40 16.92
N TYR A 82 -6.06 -1.24 17.06
CA TYR A 82 -6.85 -0.22 16.37
C TYR A 82 -6.63 1.21 16.90
N LEU A 83 -5.92 1.39 18.02
CA LEU A 83 -5.57 2.72 18.56
C LEU A 83 -4.29 3.28 17.94
N LYS A 84 -3.50 2.45 17.25
CA LYS A 84 -2.30 2.91 16.55
C LYS A 84 -2.70 3.42 15.15
N PRO A 85 -2.25 4.60 14.73
CA PRO A 85 -2.48 5.06 13.37
C PRO A 85 -1.83 4.07 12.40
N TYR A 86 -2.47 3.84 11.25
CA TYR A 86 -1.94 2.96 10.20
C TYR A 86 -0.53 3.37 9.75
N MET A 87 -0.17 4.65 9.87
CA MET A 87 1.16 5.18 9.60
C MET A 87 2.26 4.61 10.52
N ALA A 88 1.92 3.99 11.65
CA ALA A 88 2.84 3.31 12.55
C ALA A 88 2.99 1.81 12.22
N ALA A 89 2.26 1.31 11.22
CA ALA A 89 2.38 -0.08 10.80
C ALA A 89 3.71 -0.31 10.08
N THR A 90 4.27 -1.50 10.27
CA THR A 90 5.46 -1.98 9.57
C THR A 90 5.16 -3.34 8.97
N ILE A 91 5.77 -3.62 7.82
CA ILE A 91 5.72 -4.96 7.24
C ILE A 91 6.86 -5.80 7.82
N VAL A 92 6.51 -6.99 8.30
CA VAL A 92 7.45 -7.97 8.83
C VAL A 92 7.46 -9.17 7.86
N ASP A 93 8.52 -9.28 7.08
CA ASP A 93 8.81 -10.44 6.24
C ASP A 93 10.34 -10.63 6.21
N PRO A 94 10.89 -11.72 6.77
CA PRO A 94 12.33 -11.92 6.86
C PRO A 94 13.05 -11.84 5.50
N ARG A 95 12.36 -12.16 4.39
CA ARG A 95 12.92 -12.10 3.05
C ARG A 95 13.25 -10.66 2.65
N LEU A 96 12.47 -9.69 3.10
CA LEU A 96 12.71 -8.26 2.81
C LEU A 96 13.99 -7.74 3.46
N ASP A 97 14.48 -8.37 4.53
CA ASP A 97 15.75 -8.03 5.15
C ASP A 97 16.94 -8.70 4.44
N MET A 98 16.69 -9.83 3.77
CA MET A 98 17.72 -10.65 3.10
C MET A 98 17.95 -10.29 1.63
N ILE A 99 16.93 -9.80 0.92
CA ILE A 99 17.02 -9.48 -0.52
C ILE A 99 18.13 -8.46 -0.80
N LYS A 100 18.69 -8.49 -2.02
CA LYS A 100 19.66 -7.51 -2.50
C LYS A 100 19.13 -6.79 -3.74
N PRO A 101 18.22 -5.80 -3.59
CA PRO A 101 17.64 -5.10 -4.73
C PRO A 101 18.67 -4.45 -5.66
N SER A 102 19.85 -4.08 -5.16
CA SER A 102 20.97 -3.52 -5.93
C SER A 102 21.49 -4.42 -7.06
N GLN A 103 21.18 -5.72 -7.03
CA GLN A 103 21.49 -6.67 -8.10
C GLN A 103 20.54 -6.55 -9.29
N TRP A 104 19.35 -6.00 -9.07
CA TRP A 104 18.26 -5.88 -10.04
C TRP A 104 18.12 -4.46 -10.62
N THR A 105 18.92 -3.50 -10.13
CA THR A 105 18.90 -2.10 -10.59
C THR A 105 20.29 -1.49 -10.72
N ASN A 106 20.44 -0.60 -11.69
CA ASN A 106 21.63 0.23 -11.87
C ASN A 106 21.49 1.64 -11.27
N VAL A 107 20.32 1.99 -10.72
CA VAL A 107 20.03 3.33 -10.22
C VAL A 107 20.65 3.59 -8.85
N SER A 108 20.61 2.62 -7.95
CA SER A 108 21.18 2.72 -6.59
C SER A 108 21.85 1.41 -6.19
N LYS A 109 22.89 1.51 -5.35
CA LYS A 109 23.59 0.37 -4.73
C LYS A 109 23.35 0.27 -3.22
N ASP A 110 22.53 1.15 -2.67
CA ASP A 110 22.16 1.15 -1.25
C ASP A 110 21.00 0.16 -1.01
N ASP A 111 21.33 -1.08 -0.66
CA ASP A 111 20.33 -2.11 -0.37
C ASP A 111 19.47 -1.78 0.86
N GLU A 112 19.99 -1.07 1.86
CA GLU A 112 19.19 -0.72 3.06
C GLU A 112 18.07 0.25 2.68
N PHE A 113 18.42 1.29 1.92
CA PHE A 113 17.43 2.21 1.37
C PHE A 113 16.44 1.48 0.45
N LEU A 114 16.91 0.65 -0.49
CA LEU A 114 16.05 -0.06 -1.42
C LEU A 114 15.07 -1.02 -0.72
N ARG A 115 15.53 -1.75 0.31
CA ARG A 115 14.66 -2.57 1.16
C ARG A 115 13.63 -1.72 1.88
N SER A 116 14.03 -0.55 2.41
CA SER A 116 13.11 0.35 3.11
C SER A 116 11.96 0.82 2.21
N ILE A 117 12.23 1.20 0.96
CA ILE A 117 11.17 1.64 0.04
C ILE A 117 10.32 0.48 -0.48
N LEU A 118 10.90 -0.72 -0.67
CA LEU A 118 10.11 -1.93 -0.99
C LEU A 118 9.15 -2.29 0.15
N LYS A 119 9.58 -2.18 1.41
CA LYS A 119 8.72 -2.35 2.59
C LYS A 119 7.52 -1.39 2.54
N LEU A 120 7.76 -0.12 2.20
CA LEU A 120 6.69 0.88 2.06
C LEU A 120 5.73 0.54 0.92
N TYR A 121 6.22 0.05 -0.22
CA TYR A 121 5.36 -0.40 -1.31
C TYR A 121 4.43 -1.53 -0.89
N PHE A 122 4.97 -2.58 -0.25
CA PHE A 122 4.15 -3.70 0.20
C PHE A 122 3.17 -3.30 1.31
N LEU A 123 3.50 -2.29 2.10
CA LEU A 123 2.62 -1.76 3.12
C LEU A 123 1.47 -0.96 2.51
N TYR A 124 1.76 0.02 1.65
CA TYR A 124 0.81 1.04 1.21
C TYR A 124 0.15 0.79 -0.14
N GLU A 125 0.90 0.35 -1.14
CA GLU A 125 0.44 0.33 -2.54
C GLU A 125 0.04 -1.05 -3.02
N TYR A 126 0.72 -2.09 -2.53
CA TYR A 126 0.53 -3.46 -3.02
C TYR A 126 -0.93 -3.93 -2.90
N HIS A 127 -1.67 -3.49 -1.88
CA HIS A 127 -3.08 -3.87 -1.70
C HIS A 127 -4.01 -3.25 -2.75
N PHE A 128 -3.67 -2.09 -3.29
CA PHE A 128 -4.43 -1.42 -4.36
C PHE A 128 -3.97 -1.87 -5.74
N PHE A 129 -2.66 -2.10 -5.90
CA PHE A 129 -2.01 -2.35 -7.19
C PHE A 129 -1.17 -3.65 -7.16
N SER A 130 -1.84 -4.78 -6.91
CA SER A 130 -1.17 -6.09 -6.84
C SER A 130 -1.01 -6.71 -8.23
N ALA A 131 -0.03 -6.27 -9.03
CA ALA A 131 0.22 -6.84 -10.36
C ALA A 131 0.84 -8.26 -10.32
N PHE A 132 1.53 -8.60 -9.24
CA PHE A 132 2.30 -9.85 -9.09
C PHE A 132 2.12 -10.46 -7.70
N HIS A 133 2.40 -11.75 -7.56
CA HIS A 133 2.31 -12.44 -6.28
C HIS A 133 3.55 -12.15 -5.42
N LYS A 134 3.38 -11.47 -4.28
CA LYS A 134 4.46 -11.06 -3.36
C LYS A 134 5.45 -12.18 -3.04
N ASP A 135 4.98 -13.36 -2.65
CA ASP A 135 5.88 -14.42 -2.21
C ASP A 135 6.76 -14.95 -3.34
N LEU A 136 6.19 -15.14 -4.54
CA LEU A 136 6.95 -15.60 -5.71
C LEU A 136 8.02 -14.60 -6.10
N PHE A 137 7.67 -13.30 -6.08
CA PHE A 137 8.58 -12.20 -6.35
C PHE A 137 9.75 -12.15 -5.36
N LEU A 138 9.47 -12.25 -4.04
CA LEU A 138 10.52 -12.20 -3.02
C LEU A 138 11.42 -13.45 -3.06
N ASP A 139 10.85 -14.63 -3.29
CA ASP A 139 11.63 -15.88 -3.40
C ASP A 139 12.57 -15.83 -4.62
N ASP A 140 12.10 -15.30 -5.74
CA ASP A 140 12.90 -15.16 -6.96
C ASP A 140 13.94 -14.05 -6.85
N MET A 141 13.59 -12.94 -6.20
CA MET A 141 14.56 -11.87 -5.89
C MET A 141 15.69 -12.37 -4.99
N LEU A 142 15.41 -13.26 -4.03
CA LEU A 142 16.42 -13.87 -3.15
C LEU A 142 17.28 -14.89 -3.87
N SER A 143 16.68 -15.76 -4.69
CA SER A 143 17.39 -16.83 -5.38
C SER A 143 18.14 -16.36 -6.62
N GLY A 144 17.82 -15.18 -7.15
CA GLY A 144 18.32 -14.69 -8.44
C GLY A 144 17.58 -15.27 -9.64
N SER A 145 16.49 -16.02 -9.40
CA SER A 145 15.64 -16.58 -10.45
C SER A 145 14.90 -15.46 -11.19
N THR A 146 14.78 -15.57 -12.52
CA THR A 146 14.10 -14.58 -13.35
C THR A 146 12.68 -15.00 -13.77
N GLU A 147 12.07 -15.96 -13.08
CA GLU A 147 10.76 -16.51 -13.43
C GLU A 147 9.60 -15.56 -13.06
N PHE A 148 9.60 -15.06 -11.83
CA PHE A 148 8.64 -14.09 -11.28
C PHE A 148 9.30 -12.83 -10.71
N CYS A 149 10.59 -12.65 -10.95
CA CYS A 149 11.34 -11.42 -10.68
C CYS A 149 12.15 -11.03 -11.92
N SER A 150 12.18 -9.76 -12.28
CA SER A 150 13.03 -9.27 -13.36
C SER A 150 13.53 -7.88 -13.04
N SER A 151 14.67 -7.47 -13.61
CA SER A 151 15.19 -6.11 -13.40
C SER A 151 14.16 -5.07 -13.83
N LEU A 152 13.46 -5.30 -14.95
CA LEU A 152 12.36 -4.47 -15.40
C LEU A 152 11.25 -4.33 -14.33
N LEU A 153 10.75 -5.44 -13.80
CA LEU A 153 9.70 -5.43 -12.79
C LEU A 153 10.17 -4.74 -11.50
N VAL A 154 11.39 -5.02 -11.04
CA VAL A 154 11.94 -4.41 -9.83
C VAL A 154 12.05 -2.89 -9.98
N ASN A 155 12.56 -2.38 -11.10
CA ASN A 155 12.65 -0.93 -11.31
C ASN A 155 11.26 -0.29 -11.41
N ALA A 156 10.27 -0.96 -12.03
CA ALA A 156 8.89 -0.47 -12.05
C ALA A 156 8.27 -0.39 -10.64
N VAL A 157 8.50 -1.40 -9.79
CA VAL A 157 8.06 -1.39 -8.39
C VAL A 157 8.74 -0.28 -7.59
N LEU A 158 10.07 -0.11 -7.74
CA LEU A 158 10.84 0.91 -7.04
C LEU A 158 10.42 2.33 -7.44
N ALA A 159 10.05 2.57 -8.69
CA ALA A 159 9.53 3.85 -9.15
C ALA A 159 8.25 4.25 -8.39
N ILE A 160 7.30 3.32 -8.25
CA ILE A 160 6.08 3.55 -7.45
C ILE A 160 6.42 3.74 -5.98
N SER A 161 7.29 2.88 -5.44
CA SER A 161 7.72 2.88 -4.04
C SER A 161 8.25 4.25 -3.58
N CYS A 162 8.90 5.00 -4.47
CA CYS A 162 9.41 6.34 -4.18
C CYS A 162 8.29 7.33 -3.82
N ASN A 163 7.09 7.20 -4.38
CA ASN A 163 5.94 8.05 -4.04
C ASN A 163 5.47 7.84 -2.60
N CYS A 164 5.71 6.65 -2.04
CA CYS A 164 5.33 6.29 -0.67
C CYS A 164 6.39 6.71 0.36
N CYS A 165 7.62 7.02 -0.09
CA CYS A 165 8.73 7.33 0.80
C CYS A 165 8.67 8.79 1.28
N ARG A 166 8.20 8.99 2.52
CA ARG A 166 8.07 10.33 3.11
C ARG A 166 9.40 11.06 3.28
N ASN A 167 10.50 10.32 3.39
CA ASN A 167 11.85 10.86 3.54
C ASN A 167 12.43 11.40 2.22
N LEU A 168 11.73 11.18 1.10
CA LEU A 168 12.02 11.83 -0.17
C LEU A 168 11.17 13.11 -0.26
N ASP A 169 11.81 14.24 -0.02
CA ASP A 169 11.19 15.57 -0.09
C ASP A 169 10.77 15.91 -1.53
N ASP A 170 11.45 15.34 -2.51
CA ASP A 170 11.23 15.51 -3.94
C ASP A 170 10.25 14.48 -4.54
N ARG A 171 9.60 13.65 -3.71
CA ARG A 171 8.75 12.54 -4.19
C ARG A 171 7.58 12.95 -5.11
N THR A 172 7.11 14.18 -5.00
CA THR A 172 6.02 14.71 -5.84
C THR A 172 6.52 15.32 -7.14
N GLN A 173 7.84 15.53 -7.27
CA GLN A 173 8.47 16.15 -8.43
C GLN A 173 8.76 15.10 -9.52
N PHE A 174 7.72 14.39 -9.97
CA PHE A 174 7.85 13.33 -10.98
C PHE A 174 8.37 13.83 -12.34
N TRP A 175 8.40 15.13 -12.57
CA TRP A 175 8.96 15.75 -13.77
C TRP A 175 10.47 16.00 -13.67
N ASP A 176 11.05 15.99 -12.47
CA ASP A 176 12.47 16.27 -12.27
C ASP A 176 13.32 15.00 -12.49
N PRO A 177 14.22 15.00 -13.50
CA PRO A 177 15.09 13.87 -13.80
C PRO A 177 16.07 13.49 -12.70
N HIS A 178 16.30 14.38 -11.73
CA HIS A 178 17.24 14.13 -10.64
C HIS A 178 16.63 13.31 -9.50
N THR A 179 15.30 13.26 -9.40
CA THR A 179 14.59 12.48 -8.38
C THR A 179 14.82 10.98 -8.55
N LEU A 180 14.81 10.26 -7.44
CA LEU A 180 14.97 8.79 -7.47
C LEU A 180 13.81 8.11 -8.19
N GLY A 181 12.58 8.56 -7.96
CA GLY A 181 11.38 8.05 -8.62
C GLY A 181 11.50 8.14 -10.14
N TYR A 182 11.93 9.30 -10.66
CA TYR A 182 12.17 9.47 -12.09
C TYR A 182 13.26 8.52 -12.60
N LYS A 183 14.39 8.40 -11.91
CA LYS A 183 15.50 7.53 -12.34
C LYS A 183 15.08 6.07 -12.42
N PHE A 184 14.31 5.56 -11.46
CA PHE A 184 13.76 4.20 -11.52
C PHE A 184 12.76 4.04 -12.66
N ALA A 185 11.86 5.01 -12.87
CA ALA A 185 10.91 4.98 -13.98
C ALA A 185 11.62 5.00 -15.35
N ALA A 186 12.68 5.82 -15.48
CA ALA A 186 13.51 5.91 -16.67
C ALA A 186 14.27 4.60 -16.92
N GLU A 187 14.83 3.96 -15.89
CA GLU A 187 15.51 2.67 -16.02
C GLU A 187 14.52 1.55 -16.37
N ALA A 188 13.33 1.52 -15.76
CA ALA A 188 12.26 0.60 -16.14
C ALA A 188 11.87 0.78 -17.61
N ARG A 189 11.71 2.02 -18.08
CA ARG A 189 11.44 2.30 -19.49
C ARG A 189 12.58 1.85 -20.41
N ARG A 190 13.84 2.10 -20.04
CA ARG A 190 15.01 1.64 -20.81
C ARG A 190 15.03 0.11 -20.93
N LEU A 191 14.76 -0.60 -19.82
CA LEU A 191 14.67 -2.06 -19.79
C LEU A 191 13.48 -2.57 -20.60
N TRP A 192 12.34 -1.89 -20.56
CA TRP A 192 11.16 -2.22 -21.36
C TRP A 192 11.48 -2.22 -22.86
N GLU A 193 12.14 -1.17 -23.33
CA GLU A 193 12.55 -1.03 -24.73
C GLU A 193 13.57 -2.10 -25.17
N LEU A 194 14.34 -2.67 -24.23
CA LEU A 194 15.31 -3.74 -24.50
C LEU A 194 14.70 -5.15 -24.40
N GLU A 195 13.88 -5.42 -23.41
CA GLU A 195 13.39 -6.77 -23.08
C GLU A 195 12.18 -7.18 -23.93
N VAL A 196 11.25 -6.26 -24.21
CA VAL A 196 9.96 -6.58 -24.85
C VAL A 196 10.09 -6.89 -26.34
N LEU A 197 11.15 -6.42 -26.99
CA LEU A 197 11.42 -6.77 -28.39
C LEU A 197 11.78 -8.25 -28.57
N ASP A 198 12.33 -8.90 -27.54
CA ASP A 198 12.90 -10.25 -27.65
C ASP A 198 12.19 -11.31 -26.80
N ARG A 199 11.45 -10.95 -25.74
CA ARG A 199 10.88 -11.93 -24.79
C ARG A 199 9.51 -11.57 -24.24
N CYS A 200 8.52 -12.40 -24.56
CA CYS A 200 7.23 -12.43 -23.87
C CYS A 200 7.36 -13.20 -22.54
N SER A 201 7.13 -12.53 -21.40
CA SER A 201 7.25 -13.11 -20.05
C SER A 201 6.19 -12.58 -19.10
N VAL A 202 5.85 -13.36 -18.06
CA VAL A 202 4.86 -12.93 -17.05
C VAL A 202 5.34 -11.69 -16.31
N THR A 203 6.64 -11.58 -16.03
CA THR A 203 7.25 -10.38 -15.42
C THR A 203 7.12 -9.15 -16.31
N ALA A 204 7.14 -9.31 -17.64
CA ALA A 204 6.88 -8.19 -18.56
C ALA A 204 5.42 -7.73 -18.47
N VAL A 205 4.45 -8.64 -18.41
CA VAL A 205 3.03 -8.28 -18.17
C VAL A 205 2.89 -7.52 -16.86
N GLN A 206 3.46 -8.05 -15.77
CA GLN A 206 3.43 -7.45 -14.44
C GLN A 206 4.08 -6.06 -14.43
N ALA A 207 5.23 -5.91 -15.10
CA ALA A 207 5.93 -4.63 -15.19
C ALA A 207 5.13 -3.61 -16.00
N ALA A 208 4.49 -4.01 -17.10
CA ALA A 208 3.62 -3.15 -17.90
C ALA A 208 2.47 -2.56 -17.07
N MET A 209 1.85 -3.40 -16.24
CA MET A 209 0.81 -2.98 -15.30
C MET A 209 1.36 -1.97 -14.28
N MET A 210 2.53 -2.25 -13.69
CA MET A 210 3.18 -1.32 -12.75
C MET A 210 3.57 0.01 -13.43
N MET A 211 4.05 -0.03 -14.67
CA MET A 211 4.35 1.18 -15.44
C MET A 211 3.08 1.97 -15.74
N ASN A 212 1.98 1.33 -16.12
CA ASN A 212 0.68 1.99 -16.28
C ASN A 212 0.27 2.74 -15.00
N VAL A 213 0.33 2.07 -13.84
CA VAL A 213 0.04 2.70 -12.53
C VAL A 213 0.95 3.91 -12.30
N THR A 214 2.25 3.76 -12.53
CA THR A 214 3.25 4.83 -12.36
C THR A 214 2.90 6.06 -13.20
N TYR A 215 2.64 5.87 -14.50
CA TYR A 215 2.33 6.98 -15.40
C TYR A 215 0.96 7.62 -15.11
N ASN A 216 -0.01 6.85 -14.61
CA ASN A 216 -1.28 7.42 -14.14
C ASN A 216 -1.09 8.32 -12.92
N LEU A 217 -0.25 7.91 -11.94
CA LEU A 217 0.10 8.75 -10.79
C LEU A 217 0.80 10.05 -11.19
N TYR A 218 1.57 10.03 -12.28
CA TYR A 218 2.23 11.19 -12.85
C TYR A 218 1.33 12.05 -13.76
N ALA A 219 0.02 11.76 -13.79
CA ALA A 219 -0.95 12.40 -14.68
C ALA A 219 -0.58 12.32 -16.18
N MET A 220 0.18 11.29 -16.56
CA MET A 220 0.54 10.95 -17.94
C MET A 220 -0.29 9.74 -18.42
N ASP A 221 -1.61 9.86 -18.29
CA ASP A 221 -2.60 8.83 -18.57
C ASP A 221 -2.46 8.21 -19.97
N LYS A 222 -2.25 9.03 -21.01
CA LYS A 222 -2.07 8.55 -22.38
C LYS A 222 -0.86 7.62 -22.53
N VAL A 223 0.22 7.92 -21.82
CA VAL A 223 1.42 7.06 -21.82
C VAL A 223 1.12 5.78 -21.05
N GLY A 224 0.45 5.89 -19.89
CA GLY A 224 -0.02 4.74 -19.13
C GLY A 224 -0.87 3.80 -19.98
N MET A 225 -1.83 4.32 -20.76
CA MET A 225 -2.71 3.52 -21.61
C MET A 225 -1.95 2.68 -22.65
N VAL A 226 -0.81 3.15 -23.14
CA VAL A 226 0.04 2.36 -24.05
C VAL A 226 0.58 1.13 -23.34
N TYR A 227 1.09 1.28 -22.12
CA TYR A 227 1.58 0.15 -21.33
C TYR A 227 0.47 -0.83 -20.93
N ASP A 228 -0.73 -0.34 -20.66
CA ASP A 228 -1.90 -1.21 -20.41
C ASP A 228 -2.27 -2.03 -21.64
N ALA A 229 -2.32 -1.41 -22.83
CA ALA A 229 -2.57 -2.12 -24.07
C ALA A 229 -1.48 -3.17 -24.36
N GLN A 230 -0.22 -2.85 -24.07
CA GLN A 230 0.90 -3.78 -24.20
C GLN A 230 0.81 -4.92 -23.18
N ALA A 231 0.42 -4.66 -21.93
CA ALA A 231 0.19 -5.70 -20.91
C ALA A 231 -0.84 -6.73 -21.41
N VAL A 232 -1.94 -6.26 -22.00
CA VAL A 232 -2.97 -7.13 -22.58
C VAL A 232 -2.46 -7.91 -23.79
N ALA A 233 -1.67 -7.29 -24.67
CA ALA A 233 -1.08 -7.96 -25.81
C ALA A 233 -0.15 -9.10 -25.37
N LEU A 234 0.74 -8.83 -24.42
CA LEU A 234 1.65 -9.83 -23.84
C LEU A 234 0.88 -10.94 -23.12
N ALA A 235 -0.15 -10.61 -22.33
CA ALA A 235 -0.96 -11.61 -21.64
C ALA A 235 -1.69 -12.54 -22.61
N ARG A 236 -2.13 -12.03 -23.78
CA ARG A 236 -2.73 -12.86 -24.85
C ARG A 236 -1.70 -13.76 -25.52
N GLU A 237 -0.50 -13.25 -25.77
CA GLU A 237 0.60 -14.06 -26.33
C GLU A 237 1.03 -15.19 -25.38
N LEU A 238 1.07 -14.91 -24.07
CA LEU A 238 1.30 -15.91 -23.02
C LEU A 238 0.11 -16.86 -22.81
N LYS A 239 -1.03 -16.61 -23.47
CA LYS A 239 -2.28 -17.36 -23.27
C LYS A 239 -2.70 -17.42 -21.81
N LEU A 240 -2.50 -16.31 -21.10
CA LEU A 240 -2.70 -16.20 -19.66
C LEU A 240 -4.14 -16.50 -19.22
N PHE A 241 -5.10 -16.28 -20.13
CA PHE A 241 -6.54 -16.49 -19.90
C PHE A 241 -7.07 -17.80 -20.51
N ASP A 242 -6.25 -18.55 -21.24
CA ASP A 242 -6.67 -19.83 -21.78
C ASP A 242 -6.71 -20.88 -20.66
N THR A 243 -7.42 -21.99 -20.89
CA THR A 243 -7.53 -23.12 -19.94
C THR A 243 -6.24 -23.97 -19.86
N VAL A 244 -5.09 -23.31 -19.94
CA VAL A 244 -3.77 -23.94 -19.98
C VAL A 244 -3.55 -24.77 -18.73
N GLN A 245 -3.09 -26.01 -18.92
CA GLN A 245 -2.60 -26.87 -17.85
C GLN A 245 -1.21 -26.36 -17.42
N TRP A 246 -1.19 -25.43 -16.47
CA TRP A 246 0.04 -25.01 -15.79
C TRP A 246 0.72 -26.26 -15.20
N ARG A 247 2.00 -26.46 -15.51
CA ARG A 247 2.70 -27.73 -15.19
C ARG A 247 2.97 -27.85 -13.70
N THR A 248 3.22 -26.72 -13.04
CA THR A 248 3.53 -26.66 -11.62
C THR A 248 2.51 -25.81 -10.85
N LYS A 249 2.36 -26.10 -9.56
CA LYS A 249 1.56 -25.26 -8.64
C LYS A 249 2.09 -23.83 -8.60
N ARG A 250 3.41 -23.64 -8.68
CA ARG A 250 4.07 -22.32 -8.66
C ARG A 250 3.65 -21.47 -9.87
N GLU A 251 3.72 -22.04 -11.08
CA GLU A 251 3.23 -21.40 -12.29
C GLU A 251 1.74 -21.10 -12.20
N TRP A 252 0.92 -22.06 -11.74
CA TRP A 252 -0.52 -21.85 -11.59
C TRP A 252 -0.84 -20.62 -10.72
N VAL A 253 -0.15 -20.50 -9.57
CA VAL A 253 -0.31 -19.34 -8.67
C VAL A 253 0.16 -18.06 -9.33
N GLY A 254 1.35 -18.02 -9.92
CA GLY A 254 1.91 -16.80 -10.48
C GLY A 254 1.14 -16.29 -11.70
N TYR A 255 0.86 -17.17 -12.66
CA TYR A 255 0.13 -16.84 -13.87
C TYR A 255 -1.34 -16.55 -13.56
N GLY A 256 -1.99 -17.38 -12.74
CA GLY A 256 -3.38 -17.16 -12.32
C GLY A 256 -3.57 -15.85 -11.56
N PHE A 257 -2.64 -15.51 -10.67
CA PHE A 257 -2.66 -14.23 -9.95
C PHE A 257 -2.54 -13.06 -10.92
N THR A 258 -1.56 -13.06 -11.82
CA THR A 258 -1.40 -11.97 -12.81
C THR A 258 -2.60 -11.86 -13.75
N ALA A 259 -3.20 -12.98 -14.15
CA ALA A 259 -4.43 -12.96 -14.97
C ALA A 259 -5.56 -12.24 -14.23
N TRP A 260 -5.78 -12.61 -12.96
CA TRP A 260 -6.80 -12.01 -12.12
C TRP A 260 -6.56 -10.52 -11.91
N SER A 261 -5.31 -10.14 -11.60
CA SER A 261 -4.93 -8.75 -11.40
C SER A 261 -5.12 -7.91 -12.66
N LEU A 262 -4.74 -8.42 -13.83
CA LEU A 262 -4.91 -7.70 -15.10
C LEU A 262 -6.39 -7.52 -15.44
N TYR A 263 -7.21 -8.55 -15.21
CA TYR A 263 -8.65 -8.45 -15.37
C TYR A 263 -9.26 -7.39 -14.44
N PHE A 264 -8.95 -7.47 -13.14
CA PHE A 264 -9.44 -6.50 -12.16
C PHE A 264 -9.03 -5.07 -12.48
N TRP A 265 -7.76 -4.87 -12.88
CA TRP A 265 -7.24 -3.58 -13.29
C TRP A 265 -8.05 -2.97 -14.44
N ARG A 266 -8.36 -3.80 -15.46
CA ARG A 266 -9.15 -3.39 -16.62
C ARG A 266 -10.57 -2.97 -16.24
N GLU A 267 -11.22 -3.76 -15.39
CA GLU A 267 -12.60 -3.50 -14.96
C GLU A 267 -12.70 -2.25 -14.09
N MET A 268 -11.74 -2.04 -13.18
CA MET A 268 -11.70 -0.85 -12.33
C MET A 268 -11.56 0.44 -13.14
N LEU A 269 -10.80 0.37 -14.24
CA LEU A 269 -10.46 1.51 -15.08
C LEU A 269 -11.44 1.75 -16.23
N SER A 270 -12.26 0.75 -16.60
CA SER A 270 -13.20 0.80 -17.72
C SER A 270 -14.15 2.01 -17.72
N PRO A 271 -14.79 2.42 -16.59
CA PRO A 271 -15.68 3.58 -16.58
C PRO A 271 -14.95 4.93 -16.76
N VAL A 272 -13.70 5.00 -16.30
CA VAL A 272 -12.90 6.25 -16.30
C VAL A 272 -12.30 6.50 -17.69
N PHE A 273 -11.87 5.45 -18.40
CA PHE A 273 -11.22 5.62 -19.70
C PHE A 273 -12.18 5.63 -20.89
N THR A 274 -13.32 4.93 -20.82
CA THR A 274 -14.34 5.01 -21.90
C THR A 274 -14.85 6.44 -22.05
N SER A 275 -15.16 7.11 -20.94
CA SER A 275 -15.62 8.50 -20.93
C SER A 275 -14.53 9.51 -21.36
N SER A 276 -13.25 9.26 -21.04
CA SER A 276 -12.13 10.11 -21.47
C SER A 276 -11.82 9.96 -22.96
N LEU A 277 -11.88 8.73 -23.49
CA LEU A 277 -11.67 8.45 -24.90
C LEU A 277 -12.78 9.05 -25.77
N GLU A 278 -14.05 8.89 -25.36
CA GLU A 278 -15.20 9.51 -26.04
C GLU A 278 -15.14 11.05 -26.05
N ARG A 279 -14.64 11.66 -24.97
CA ARG A 279 -14.46 13.11 -24.89
C ARG A 279 -13.31 13.60 -25.78
N SER A 280 -12.24 12.82 -25.90
CA SER A 280 -11.10 13.15 -26.77
C SER A 280 -11.44 13.02 -28.25
N THR A 281 -12.22 12.03 -28.66
CA THR A 281 -12.67 11.87 -30.06
C THR A 281 -13.68 12.95 -30.44
N SER A 282 -14.64 13.24 -29.56
CA SER A 282 -15.59 14.35 -29.75
C SER A 282 -14.92 15.71 -29.91
N ASN A 283 -13.84 15.98 -29.18
CA ASN A 283 -13.08 17.24 -29.29
C ASN A 283 -12.14 17.30 -30.51
N ALA A 284 -11.75 16.16 -31.08
CA ALA A 284 -10.96 16.09 -32.30
C ALA A 284 -11.82 16.35 -33.55
N ASP A 285 -13.06 15.85 -33.54
CA ASP A 285 -14.04 16.04 -34.62
C ASP A 285 -14.71 17.44 -34.59
N ALA A 286 -14.52 18.20 -33.51
CA ALA A 286 -15.08 19.55 -33.33
C ALA A 286 -14.12 20.70 -33.69
N ARG A 287 -12.93 20.42 -34.26
CA ARG A 287 -12.05 21.48 -34.78
C ARG A 287 -12.38 21.77 -36.26
N PRO A 288 -12.77 23.02 -36.60
CA PRO A 288 -13.08 23.41 -37.98
C PRO A 288 -11.83 23.48 -38.88
#